data_AF-A0A6N3UPP8-F1
#
_entry.id   AF-A0A6N3UPP8-F1
#
_cell.length_a   1.000
_cell.length_b   1.000
_cell.length_c   1.000
_cell.angle_alpha   90.00
_cell.angle_beta   90.00
_cell.angle_gamma   90.00
#
_symmetry.space_group_name_H-M   'P 1'
#
loop_
_entity.id
_entity.type
_entity.pdbx_description
1 polymer ?
#
loop_
_entity_poly.entity_id
_entity_poly.type
_entity_poly.pdbx_seq_one_letter_code
_entity_poly.pdbx_strand_id
1 'polypeptide(L)'
;MESLRIKASIVGISIAALVAVCCWFGWGAYQSHQESSQALSAVQASAVLFERQISARDEDGITLAEYSSRASGTLESLDKKAGKLASVDWSHRPADRDVALAFIDGCKAMTRLASARVRLMVEESNAQEAYDRATKELHEASSSEREWKHKRFASASDDL
;
A
#
# COMPACT_ATOMS: atom_id res chain seq x y z
N MET A 1 65.37 -1.01 37.96
CA MET A 1 64.43 -0.04 37.36
C MET A 1 63.79 -0.52 36.06
N GLU A 2 64.45 -1.37 35.25
CA GLU A 2 63.89 -1.87 33.98
C GLU A 2 62.67 -2.79 34.12
N SER A 3 62.64 -3.67 35.13
CA SER A 3 61.51 -4.60 35.37
C SER A 3 60.18 -3.88 35.64
N LEU A 4 60.20 -2.70 36.28
CA LEU A 4 59.00 -1.87 36.50
C LEU A 4 58.52 -1.19 35.21
N ARG A 5 59.44 -0.77 34.33
CA ARG A 5 59.09 -0.17 33.03
C ARG A 5 58.48 -1.20 32.08
N ILE A 6 59.02 -2.43 32.06
CA ILE A 6 58.50 -3.53 31.23
C ILE A 6 57.08 -3.91 31.69
N LYS A 7 56.84 -4.04 33.01
CA LYS A 7 55.50 -4.33 33.55
C LYS A 7 54.49 -3.22 33.23
N ALA A 8 54.87 -1.95 33.38
CA ALA A 8 53.99 -0.83 33.04
C ALA A 8 53.66 -0.78 31.54
N SER A 9 54.63 -1.10 30.67
CA SER A 9 54.43 -1.15 29.23
C SER A 9 53.50 -2.29 28.80
N ILE A 10 53.64 -3.48 29.39
CA ILE A 10 52.73 -4.62 29.16
C ILE A 10 51.31 -4.27 29.58
N VAL A 11 51.13 -3.68 30.77
CA VAL A 11 49.81 -3.27 31.27
C VAL A 11 49.16 -2.24 30.34
N GLY A 12 49.91 -1.24 29.89
CA GLY A 12 49.44 -0.23 28.94
C GLY A 12 48.97 -0.83 27.61
N ILE A 13 49.74 -1.78 27.06
CA ILE A 13 49.39 -2.47 25.81
C ILE A 13 48.11 -3.31 26.01
N SER A 14 47.98 -4.04 27.12
CA SER A 14 46.79 -4.84 27.39
C SER A 14 45.53 -4.00 27.58
N ILE A 15 45.63 -2.82 28.22
CA ILE A 15 44.49 -1.90 28.37
C ILE A 15 44.10 -1.30 27.00
N ALA A 16 45.07 -0.88 26.19
CA ALA A 16 44.80 -0.35 24.86
C ALA A 16 44.13 -1.39 23.95
N ALA A 17 44.56 -2.66 24.01
CA ALA A 17 43.93 -3.75 23.30
C ALA A 17 42.48 -3.98 23.77
N LEU A 18 42.24 -3.94 25.08
CA LEU A 18 40.88 -4.08 25.66
C LEU A 18 39.95 -2.96 25.20
N VAL A 19 40.42 -1.71 25.22
CA VAL A 19 39.66 -0.55 24.75
C VAL A 19 39.35 -0.69 23.25
N ALA A 20 40.33 -1.09 22.44
CA ALA A 20 40.12 -1.29 21.01
C ALA A 20 39.05 -2.37 20.72
N VAL A 21 39.09 -3.49 21.46
CA VAL A 21 38.09 -4.56 21.33
C VAL A 21 36.69 -4.08 21.74
N CYS A 22 36.57 -3.37 22.88
CA CYS A 22 35.30 -2.81 23.32
C CYS A 22 34.73 -1.78 22.33
N CYS A 23 35.57 -0.90 21.78
CA CYS A 23 35.17 0.06 20.74
C CYS A 23 34.68 -0.67 19.48
N TRP A 24 35.31 -1.77 19.10
CA TRP A 24 34.91 -2.56 17.93
C TRP A 24 33.55 -3.23 18.11
N PHE A 25 33.32 -3.88 19.25
CA PHE A 25 32.01 -4.45 19.57
C PHE A 25 30.91 -3.38 19.70
N GLY A 26 31.23 -2.22 20.30
CA GLY A 26 30.31 -1.09 20.40
C GLY A 26 29.92 -0.53 19.04
N TRP A 27 30.88 -0.43 18.11
CA TRP A 27 30.65 0.01 16.74
C TRP A 27 29.73 -0.93 15.96
N GLY A 28 29.97 -2.24 16.03
CA GLY A 28 29.09 -3.23 15.39
C GLY A 28 27.67 -3.25 15.94
N ALA A 29 27.51 -3.10 17.26
CA ALA A 29 26.19 -2.97 17.89
C ALA A 29 25.46 -1.69 17.45
N TYR A 30 26.17 -0.57 17.32
CA TYR A 30 25.64 0.68 16.81
C TYR A 30 25.18 0.56 15.34
N GLN A 31 26.01 -0.02 14.47
CA GLN A 31 25.67 -0.25 13.06
C GLN A 31 24.45 -1.16 12.93
N SER A 32 24.40 -2.26 13.69
CA SER A 32 23.21 -3.13 13.74
C SER A 32 21.95 -2.38 14.17
N HIS A 33 22.03 -1.48 15.15
CA HIS A 33 20.88 -0.71 15.59
C HIS A 33 20.41 0.29 14.53
N GLN A 34 21.35 0.91 13.83
CA GLN A 34 21.05 1.84 12.74
C GLN A 34 20.31 1.15 11.60
N GLU A 35 20.75 -0.06 11.22
CA GLU A 35 20.08 -0.90 10.22
C GLU A 35 18.63 -1.24 10.66
N SER A 36 18.43 -1.70 11.89
CA SER A 36 17.08 -2.00 12.42
C SER A 36 16.18 -0.75 12.46
N SER A 37 16.71 0.40 12.85
CA SER A 37 15.98 1.67 12.87
C SER A 37 15.56 2.10 11.46
N GLN A 38 16.45 1.92 10.47
CA GLN A 38 16.15 2.19 9.07
C GLN A 38 15.03 1.29 8.55
N ALA A 39 15.07 -0.02 8.85
CA ALA A 39 14.01 -0.96 8.50
C ALA A 39 12.66 -0.55 9.10
N LEU A 40 12.62 -0.26 10.41
CA LEU A 40 11.42 0.17 11.11
C LEU A 40 10.84 1.47 10.54
N SER A 41 11.68 2.46 10.25
CA SER A 41 11.24 3.73 9.66
C SER A 41 10.60 3.52 8.28
N ALA A 42 11.12 2.56 7.50
CA ALA A 42 10.56 2.23 6.21
C ALA A 42 9.21 1.54 6.34
N VAL A 43 9.06 0.59 7.28
CA VAL A 43 7.79 -0.07 7.60
C VAL A 43 6.73 0.95 8.03
N GLN A 44 7.03 1.81 9.01
CA GLN A 44 6.11 2.84 9.50
C GLN A 44 5.63 3.76 8.38
N ALA A 45 6.56 4.28 7.58
CA ALA A 45 6.19 5.17 6.50
C ALA A 45 5.40 4.47 5.39
N SER A 46 5.62 3.17 5.18
CA SER A 46 4.86 2.39 4.20
C SER A 46 3.45 2.08 4.70
N ALA A 47 3.31 1.83 6.01
CA ALA A 47 2.01 1.71 6.67
C ALA A 47 1.19 3.00 6.54
N VAL A 48 1.79 4.17 6.78
CA VAL A 48 1.11 5.47 6.62
C VAL A 48 0.68 5.72 5.18
N LEU A 49 1.53 5.41 4.20
CA LEU A 49 1.17 5.53 2.78
C LEU A 49 0.00 4.61 2.41
N PHE A 50 0.05 3.36 2.88
CA PHE A 50 -1.00 2.38 2.67
C PHE A 50 -2.32 2.80 3.30
N GLU A 51 -2.31 3.17 4.59
CA GLU A 51 -3.49 3.61 5.33
C GLU A 51 -4.15 4.79 4.65
N ARG A 52 -3.37 5.82 4.29
CA ARG A 52 -3.88 7.00 3.59
C ARG A 52 -4.56 6.65 2.26
N GLN A 53 -4.01 5.69 1.51
CA GLN A 53 -4.60 5.27 0.24
C GLN A 53 -5.90 4.46 0.42
N ILE A 54 -5.98 3.61 1.45
CA ILE A 54 -7.20 2.86 1.73
C ILE A 54 -8.30 3.79 2.23
N SER A 55 -7.98 4.70 3.14
CA SER A 55 -8.92 5.69 3.67
C SER A 55 -9.36 6.72 2.63
N ALA A 56 -8.58 6.93 1.57
CA ALA A 56 -8.97 7.83 0.48
C ALA A 56 -10.29 7.44 -0.19
N ARG A 57 -10.75 6.19 -0.06
CA ARG A 57 -12.06 5.76 -0.55
C ARG A 57 -13.23 6.42 0.19
N ASP A 58 -13.04 6.72 1.46
CA ASP A 58 -14.08 7.28 2.33
C ASP A 58 -14.04 8.83 2.33
N GLU A 59 -13.15 9.44 1.51
CA GLU A 59 -13.14 10.88 1.31
C GLU A 59 -14.34 11.32 0.47
N ASP A 60 -15.11 12.27 1.00
CA ASP A 60 -16.25 12.86 0.29
C ASP A 60 -15.81 13.47 -1.05
N GLY A 61 -16.47 13.03 -2.13
CA GLY A 61 -16.30 13.61 -3.46
C GLY A 61 -15.10 13.11 -4.27
N ILE A 62 -14.35 12.11 -3.79
CA ILE A 62 -13.26 11.53 -4.59
C ILE A 62 -13.80 10.78 -5.82
N THR A 63 -13.25 11.09 -6.98
CA THR A 63 -13.59 10.36 -8.22
C THR A 63 -12.76 9.07 -8.37
N LEU A 64 -13.25 8.11 -9.16
CA LEU A 64 -12.49 6.89 -9.48
C LEU A 64 -11.11 7.21 -10.11
N ALA A 65 -11.05 8.23 -10.96
CA ALA A 65 -9.83 8.65 -11.63
C ALA A 65 -8.81 9.21 -10.62
N GLU A 66 -9.26 10.05 -9.68
CA GLU A 66 -8.42 10.59 -8.62
C GLU A 66 -7.95 9.48 -7.66
N TYR A 67 -8.84 8.58 -7.26
CA TYR A 67 -8.49 7.43 -6.42
C TYR A 67 -7.40 6.57 -7.08
N SER A 68 -7.54 6.30 -8.39
CA SER A 68 -6.58 5.50 -9.16
C SER A 68 -5.23 6.22 -9.35
N SER A 69 -5.26 7.53 -9.56
CA SER A 69 -4.06 8.37 -9.64
C SER A 69 -3.29 8.36 -8.31
N ARG A 70 -3.98 8.56 -7.19
CA ARG A 70 -3.39 8.47 -5.85
C ARG A 70 -2.83 7.08 -5.53
N ALA A 71 -3.53 6.03 -5.96
CA ALA A 71 -3.05 4.64 -5.81
C ALA A 71 -1.73 4.43 -6.55
N SER A 72 -1.63 4.97 -7.77
CA SER A 72 -0.41 4.88 -8.59
C SER A 72 0.76 5.63 -7.93
N GLY A 73 0.53 6.86 -7.45
CA GLY A 73 1.55 7.61 -6.71
C GLY A 73 1.97 6.95 -5.38
N THR A 74 1.04 6.28 -4.71
CA THR A 74 1.33 5.47 -3.52
C THR A 74 2.22 4.28 -3.86
N LEU A 75 1.91 3.54 -4.93
CA LEU A 75 2.72 2.43 -5.40
C LEU A 75 4.14 2.88 -5.79
N GLU A 76 4.28 3.98 -6.50
CA GLU A 76 5.58 4.56 -6.86
C GLU A 76 6.40 4.94 -5.61
N SER A 77 5.74 5.54 -4.61
CA SER A 77 6.38 5.89 -3.34
C SER A 77 6.85 4.66 -2.56
N LEU A 78 6.07 3.58 -2.57
CA LEU A 78 6.44 2.29 -1.98
C LEU A 78 7.59 1.62 -2.75
N ASP A 79 7.59 1.68 -4.09
CA ASP A 79 8.68 1.17 -4.92
C ASP A 79 9.98 1.92 -4.65
N LYS A 80 9.93 3.25 -4.53
CA LYS A 80 11.10 4.07 -4.17
C LYS A 80 11.65 3.69 -2.79
N LYS A 81 10.79 3.39 -1.82
CA LYS A 81 11.21 2.92 -0.49
C LYS A 81 11.87 1.54 -0.56
N ALA A 82 11.27 0.59 -1.28
CA ALA A 82 11.84 -0.74 -1.49
C ALA A 82 13.22 -0.64 -2.18
N GLY A 83 13.33 0.17 -3.23
CA GLY A 83 14.59 0.41 -3.92
C GLY A 83 15.67 0.98 -3.00
N LYS A 84 15.30 1.95 -2.13
CA LYS A 84 16.24 2.51 -1.14
C LYS A 84 16.73 1.45 -0.14
N LEU A 85 15.82 0.62 0.38
CA LEU A 85 16.19 -0.47 1.29
C LEU A 85 17.11 -1.49 0.60
N ALA A 86 16.81 -1.84 -0.65
CA ALA A 86 17.59 -2.81 -1.42
C ALA A 86 18.99 -2.29 -1.82
N SER A 87 19.15 -0.97 -1.99
CA SER A 87 20.42 -0.35 -2.40
C SER A 87 21.43 -0.14 -1.27
N VAL A 88 20.97 -0.19 -0.01
CA VAL A 88 21.82 0.04 1.17
C VAL A 88 22.54 -1.27 1.53
N ASP A 89 23.74 -1.18 2.10
CA ASP A 89 24.43 -2.34 2.64
C ASP A 89 23.82 -2.76 3.98
N TRP A 90 23.59 -4.07 4.16
CA TRP A 90 22.97 -4.67 5.34
C TRP A 90 23.86 -5.78 5.89
N SER A 91 25.07 -5.39 6.28
CA SER A 91 26.10 -6.31 6.73
C SER A 91 25.80 -6.91 8.11
N HIS A 92 24.93 -6.29 8.92
CA HIS A 92 24.65 -6.72 10.29
C HIS A 92 23.26 -7.35 10.47
N ARG A 93 22.24 -6.83 9.79
CA ARG A 93 20.82 -7.19 9.93
C ARG A 93 20.11 -7.36 8.58
N PRO A 94 20.58 -8.25 7.69
CA PRO A 94 19.91 -8.49 6.40
C PRO A 94 18.47 -9.01 6.57
N ALA A 95 18.16 -9.72 7.65
CA ALA A 95 16.81 -10.19 7.93
C ALA A 95 15.81 -9.02 8.16
N ASP A 96 16.24 -7.93 8.80
CA ASP A 96 15.37 -6.77 9.07
C ASP A 96 15.01 -6.05 7.75
N ARG A 97 15.96 -5.99 6.80
CA ARG A 97 15.71 -5.55 5.43
C ARG A 97 14.66 -6.40 4.76
N ASP A 98 14.82 -7.72 4.79
CA ASP A 98 13.97 -8.66 4.06
C ASP A 98 12.53 -8.62 4.62
N VAL A 99 12.37 -8.50 5.94
CA VAL A 99 11.07 -8.31 6.59
C VAL A 99 10.45 -6.97 6.16
N ALA A 100 11.22 -5.88 6.14
CA ALA A 100 10.71 -4.59 5.70
C ALA A 100 10.32 -4.58 4.21
N LEU A 101 11.09 -5.25 3.35
CA LEU A 101 10.76 -5.42 1.94
C LEU A 101 9.48 -6.25 1.75
N ALA A 102 9.35 -7.39 2.45
CA ALA A 102 8.16 -8.21 2.41
C ALA A 102 6.90 -7.44 2.88
N PHE A 103 7.04 -6.61 3.93
CA PHE A 103 5.97 -5.74 4.38
C PHE A 103 5.56 -4.72 3.30
N ILE A 104 6.54 -4.07 2.66
CA ILE A 104 6.28 -3.12 1.57
C ILE A 104 5.58 -3.79 0.40
N ASP A 105 5.99 -4.99 0.01
CA ASP A 105 5.34 -5.75 -1.06
C ASP A 105 3.91 -6.15 -0.69
N GLY A 106 3.66 -6.47 0.59
CA GLY A 106 2.32 -6.64 1.14
C GLY A 106 1.46 -5.37 0.98
N CYS A 107 1.99 -4.20 1.34
CA CYS A 107 1.29 -2.92 1.14
C CYS A 107 0.98 -2.67 -0.34
N LYS A 108 1.91 -2.95 -1.26
CA LYS A 108 1.67 -2.80 -2.71
C LYS A 108 0.56 -3.73 -3.19
N ALA A 109 0.59 -5.00 -2.78
CA ALA A 109 -0.44 -5.96 -3.16
C ALA A 109 -1.83 -5.52 -2.67
N MET A 110 -1.93 -5.06 -1.43
CA MET A 110 -3.18 -4.57 -0.85
C MET A 110 -3.68 -3.29 -1.52
N THR A 111 -2.79 -2.36 -1.88
CA THR A 111 -3.17 -1.16 -2.67
C THR A 111 -3.73 -1.54 -4.04
N ARG A 112 -3.08 -2.48 -4.76
CA ARG A 112 -3.57 -2.98 -6.05
C ARG A 112 -4.94 -3.64 -5.91
N LEU A 113 -5.12 -4.46 -4.87
CA LEU A 113 -6.40 -5.11 -4.56
C LEU A 113 -7.50 -4.09 -4.27
N ALA A 114 -7.20 -3.05 -3.49
CA ALA A 114 -8.15 -1.99 -3.18
C ALA A 114 -8.57 -1.22 -4.44
N SER A 115 -7.63 -0.86 -5.30
CA SER A 115 -7.92 -0.22 -6.60
C SER A 115 -8.80 -1.10 -7.49
N ALA A 116 -8.49 -2.40 -7.59
CA ALA A 116 -9.32 -3.34 -8.35
C ALA A 116 -10.74 -3.42 -7.78
N ARG A 117 -10.88 -3.43 -6.45
CA ARG A 117 -12.19 -3.47 -5.78
C ARG A 117 -13.02 -2.21 -6.07
N VAL A 118 -12.42 -1.03 -6.03
CA VAL A 118 -13.14 0.22 -6.34
C VAL A 118 -13.61 0.23 -7.79
N ARG A 119 -12.77 -0.23 -8.72
CA ARG A 119 -13.15 -0.37 -10.12
C ARG A 119 -14.34 -1.32 -10.31
N LEU A 120 -14.31 -2.49 -9.65
CA LEU A 120 -15.42 -3.45 -9.70
C LEU A 120 -16.72 -2.88 -9.13
N MET A 121 -16.67 -2.11 -8.04
CA MET A 121 -17.86 -1.45 -7.47
C MET A 121 -18.48 -0.44 -8.46
N VAL A 122 -17.65 0.29 -9.21
CA VAL A 122 -18.14 1.21 -10.25
C VAL A 122 -18.74 0.46 -11.42
N GLU A 123 -18.09 -0.61 -11.87
CA GLU A 123 -18.61 -1.48 -12.95
C GLU A 123 -19.95 -2.12 -12.56
N GLU A 124 -20.10 -2.57 -11.31
CA GLU A 124 -21.35 -3.09 -10.75
C GLU A 124 -22.46 -2.03 -10.73
N SER A 125 -22.17 -0.82 -10.23
CA SER A 125 -23.13 0.29 -10.22
C SER A 125 -23.61 0.65 -11.63
N ASN A 126 -22.69 0.73 -12.59
CA ASN A 126 -23.03 1.03 -13.98
C ASN A 126 -23.89 -0.07 -14.62
N ALA A 127 -23.58 -1.33 -14.34
CA ALA A 127 -24.36 -2.46 -14.83
C ALA A 127 -25.79 -2.46 -14.25
N GLN A 128 -25.93 -2.13 -12.98
CA GLN A 128 -27.24 -2.03 -12.32
C GLN A 128 -28.06 -0.86 -12.86
N GLU A 129 -27.45 0.31 -13.08
CA GLU A 129 -28.13 1.44 -13.72
C GLU A 129 -28.59 1.11 -15.16
N ALA A 130 -27.76 0.39 -15.91
CA ALA A 130 -28.12 -0.06 -17.25
C ALA A 130 -29.29 -1.05 -17.23
N TYR A 131 -29.29 -1.99 -16.27
CA TYR A 131 -30.39 -2.93 -16.06
C TYR A 131 -31.68 -2.22 -15.67
N ASP A 132 -31.63 -1.26 -14.75
CA ASP A 132 -32.78 -0.48 -14.31
C ASP A 132 -33.36 0.36 -15.45
N ARG A 133 -32.48 0.96 -16.29
CA ARG A 133 -32.90 1.70 -17.49
C ARG A 133 -33.58 0.78 -18.50
N ALA A 134 -32.98 -0.37 -18.81
CA ALA A 134 -33.58 -1.34 -19.73
C ALA A 134 -34.93 -1.87 -19.21
N THR A 135 -35.05 -2.09 -17.90
CA THR A 135 -36.30 -2.52 -17.27
C THR A 135 -37.38 -1.44 -17.36
N LYS A 136 -37.02 -0.16 -17.15
CA LYS A 136 -37.94 0.96 -17.34
C LYS A 136 -38.40 1.08 -18.78
N GLU A 137 -37.49 1.04 -19.74
CA GLU A 137 -37.81 1.09 -21.18
C GLU A 137 -38.73 -0.07 -21.59
N LEU A 138 -38.47 -1.28 -21.09
CA LEU A 138 -39.34 -2.44 -21.35
C LEU A 138 -40.73 -2.25 -20.74
N HIS A 139 -40.80 -1.71 -19.51
CA HIS A 139 -42.08 -1.42 -18.86
C HIS A 139 -42.89 -0.38 -19.64
N GLU A 140 -42.25 0.73 -20.07
CA GLU A 140 -42.85 1.79 -20.89
C GLU A 140 -43.29 1.29 -22.26
N ALA A 141 -42.50 0.45 -22.92
CA ALA A 141 -42.89 -0.20 -24.18
C ALA A 141 -44.12 -1.10 -23.98
N SER A 142 -44.14 -1.89 -22.90
CA SER A 142 -45.26 -2.82 -22.60
C SER A 142 -46.56 -2.10 -22.22
N SER A 143 -46.47 -0.93 -21.57
CA SER A 143 -47.62 -0.11 -21.21
C SER A 143 -48.16 0.62 -22.43
N SER A 144 -47.28 1.17 -23.27
CA SER A 144 -47.63 1.78 -24.55
C SER A 144 -48.33 0.80 -25.50
N GLU A 145 -47.84 -0.45 -25.59
CA GLU A 145 -48.46 -1.48 -26.43
C GLU A 145 -49.86 -1.87 -25.92
N ARG A 146 -50.03 -1.97 -24.59
CA ARG A 146 -51.35 -2.21 -23.98
C ARG A 146 -52.31 -1.06 -24.23
N GLU A 147 -51.85 0.17 -24.10
CA GLU A 147 -52.67 1.36 -24.33
C GLU A 147 -53.11 1.46 -25.80
N TRP A 148 -52.22 1.15 -26.74
CA TRP A 148 -52.55 1.13 -28.17
C TRP A 148 -53.54 0.03 -28.53
N LYS A 149 -53.37 -1.18 -27.98
CA LYS A 149 -54.35 -2.27 -28.14
C LYS A 149 -55.71 -1.86 -27.58
N HIS A 150 -55.76 -1.28 -26.38
CA HIS A 150 -57.02 -0.85 -25.76
C HIS A 150 -57.75 0.25 -26.55
N LYS A 151 -57.01 1.23 -27.11
CA LYS A 151 -57.57 2.25 -28.00
C LYS A 151 -58.18 1.64 -29.26
N ARG A 152 -57.50 0.65 -29.86
CA ARG A 152 -58.01 -0.03 -31.07
C ARG A 152 -59.27 -0.86 -30.80
N PHE A 153 -59.36 -1.50 -29.63
CA PHE A 153 -60.58 -2.21 -29.23
C PHE A 153 -61.74 -1.25 -28.95
N ALA A 154 -61.48 -0.13 -28.27
CA ALA A 154 -62.50 0.88 -28.01
C ALA A 154 -63.04 1.52 -29.31
N SER A 155 -62.17 1.85 -30.26
CA SER A 155 -62.61 2.38 -31.56
C SER A 155 -63.39 1.35 -32.37
N ALA A 156 -63.04 0.06 -32.28
CA ALA A 156 -63.76 -1.00 -32.98
C ALA A 156 -65.11 -1.36 -32.35
N SER A 157 -65.32 -1.06 -31.06
CA SER A 157 -66.63 -1.26 -30.40
C SER A 157 -67.60 -0.11 -30.62
N ASP A 158 -67.12 1.12 -30.87
CA ASP A 158 -67.96 2.28 -31.18
C ASP A 158 -68.53 2.26 -32.61
N ASP A 159 -67.98 1.43 -33.51
CA ASP A 159 -68.41 1.27 -34.90
C ASP A 159 -69.47 0.15 -35.11
N LEU A 160 -69.99 -0.46 -34.03
CA LEU A 160 -71.05 -1.51 -34.02
C LEU A 160 -72.37 -0.99 -33.44
#